data_AF-A0A6I5VGX1-F1
#
_entry.id   AF-A0A6I5VGX1-F1
#
_cell.length_a   1.000
_cell.length_b   1.000
_cell.length_c   1.000
_cell.angle_alpha   90.00
_cell.angle_beta   90.00
_cell.angle_gamma   90.00
#
_symmetry.space_group_name_H-M   'P 1'
#
loop_
_entity.id
_entity.type
_entity.pdbx_description
1 polymer ?
#
loop_
_entity_poly.entity_id
_entity_poly.type
_entity_poly.pdbx_seq_one_letter_code
_entity_poly.pdbx_strand_id
1 'polypeptide(L)'
;MPGRPDDPERPLTPEQVAGYLAKYATKDANSIRPTVRPPAHLGRLEQTARDLARRAIRHDPTTEYRLLGKWVHMLGFRGHFSSKSRKYSITLTRLRSARHRYRQMISKAGASAMPIDVRDLEARLLADDAEETTLVIGSWHYQGTGWTNPGDEALATAAAARAREYAVWKANKIN
;
A
#
# COMPACT_ATOMS: atom_id res chain seq x y z
N MET A 1 8.74 13.41 -8.61
CA MET A 1 8.10 14.04 -7.44
C MET A 1 9.11 15.00 -6.84
N PRO A 2 8.92 16.33 -6.97
CA PRO A 2 9.87 17.29 -6.41
C PRO A 2 9.86 17.15 -4.89
N GLY A 3 11.05 17.08 -4.31
CA GLY A 3 11.26 17.17 -2.87
C GLY A 3 10.73 18.50 -2.35
N ARG A 4 10.21 18.46 -1.13
CA ARG A 4 9.55 19.56 -0.43
C ARG A 4 10.51 20.76 -0.19
N PRO A 5 10.04 22.01 -0.34
CA PRO A 5 10.47 23.12 0.50
C PRO A 5 9.65 23.04 1.80
N ASP A 6 10.29 22.69 2.91
CA ASP A 6 9.64 22.58 4.22
C ASP A 6 9.35 24.00 4.74
N ASP A 7 8.19 24.57 4.38
CA ASP A 7 7.63 25.73 5.07
C ASP A 7 6.78 25.25 6.26
N PRO A 8 7.21 25.48 7.51
CA PRO A 8 6.52 25.03 8.71
C PRO A 8 5.23 25.80 9.02
N GLU A 9 5.02 26.97 8.42
CA GLU A 9 3.84 27.83 8.67
C GLU A 9 2.64 27.44 7.79
N ARG A 10 2.85 26.59 6.78
CA ARG A 10 1.79 26.20 5.85
C ARG A 10 0.90 25.12 6.47
N PRO A 11 -0.44 25.30 6.53
CA PRO A 11 -1.35 24.30 7.08
C PRO A 11 -1.27 22.98 6.29
N LEU A 12 -1.20 21.87 7.02
CA LEU A 12 -1.13 20.53 6.46
C LEU A 12 -2.42 20.19 5.72
N THR A 13 -2.31 19.69 4.49
CA THR A 13 -3.49 19.21 3.76
C THR A 13 -3.89 17.80 4.21
N PRO A 14 -5.18 17.42 4.12
CA PRO A 14 -5.64 16.07 4.43
C PRO A 14 -4.88 14.98 3.66
N GLU A 15 -4.51 15.21 2.40
CA GLU A 15 -3.75 14.28 1.57
C GLU A 15 -2.32 14.09 2.09
N GLN A 16 -1.70 15.14 2.62
CA GLN A 16 -0.37 15.05 3.24
C GLN A 16 -0.42 14.24 4.53
N VAL A 17 -1.44 14.45 5.36
CA VAL A 17 -1.66 13.68 6.59
C VAL A 17 -1.95 12.22 6.25
N ALA A 18 -2.83 11.95 5.28
CA ALA A 18 -3.12 10.61 4.81
C ALA A 18 -1.88 9.91 4.23
N GLY A 19 -1.08 10.61 3.43
CA GLY A 19 0.18 10.09 2.90
C GLY A 19 1.22 9.81 3.99
N TYR A 20 1.29 10.66 5.01
CA TYR A 20 2.14 10.47 6.17
C TYR A 20 1.68 9.27 7.00
N LEU A 21 0.40 9.16 7.31
CA LEU A 21 -0.18 8.02 8.02
C LEU A 21 0.04 6.72 7.25
N ALA A 22 -0.25 6.69 5.95
CA ALA A 22 -0.01 5.51 5.10
C ALA A 22 1.48 5.10 5.09
N LYS A 23 2.39 6.08 5.06
CA LYS A 23 3.84 5.85 5.14
C LYS A 23 4.23 5.14 6.43
N TYR A 24 3.65 5.49 7.59
CA TYR A 24 4.03 4.88 8.86
C TYR A 24 3.22 3.64 9.22
N ALA A 25 1.95 3.57 8.84
CA ALA A 25 1.12 2.38 8.98
C ALA A 25 1.68 1.17 8.24
N THR A 26 2.34 1.40 7.09
CA THR A 26 2.99 0.32 6.34
C THR A 26 4.41 0.02 6.81
N LYS A 27 5.07 0.96 7.51
CA LYS A 27 6.47 0.83 7.90
C LYS A 27 6.67 -0.07 9.12
N ASP A 28 5.65 -0.20 9.97
CA ASP A 28 5.71 -1.02 11.17
C ASP A 28 5.13 -2.42 10.93
N ALA A 29 5.96 -3.44 11.15
CA ALA A 29 5.56 -4.85 11.09
C ALA A 29 5.19 -5.43 12.48
N ASN A 30 5.40 -4.68 13.58
CA ASN A 30 5.04 -5.15 14.93
C ASN A 30 3.53 -5.34 15.11
N SER A 31 2.72 -4.55 14.41
CA SER A 31 1.25 -4.58 14.49
C SER A 31 0.62 -5.74 13.71
N ILE A 32 1.41 -6.55 13.00
CA ILE A 32 0.91 -7.68 12.19
C ILE A 32 0.26 -8.78 13.05
N ARG A 33 0.38 -8.74 14.39
CA ARG A 33 -0.17 -9.80 15.27
C ARG A 33 -1.02 -9.26 16.43
N PRO A 34 -2.35 -9.33 16.31
CA PRO A 34 -3.24 -9.35 17.48
C PRO A 34 -3.97 -10.68 17.69
N THR A 35 -3.76 -11.74 16.88
CA THR A 35 -4.56 -12.97 16.99
C THR A 35 -3.77 -14.19 17.47
N VAL A 36 -4.41 -14.97 18.35
CA VAL A 36 -3.91 -16.26 18.90
C VAL A 36 -3.63 -17.29 17.80
N ARG A 37 -4.17 -17.10 16.60
CA ARG A 37 -3.88 -17.91 15.41
C ARG A 37 -3.63 -17.01 14.19
N PRO A 38 -2.39 -16.91 13.69
CA PRO A 38 -2.11 -16.16 12.48
C PRO A 38 -2.74 -16.86 11.27
N PRO A 39 -3.17 -16.11 10.23
CA PRO A 39 -3.55 -16.69 8.95
C PRO A 39 -2.52 -17.68 8.42
N ALA A 40 -2.96 -18.75 7.76
CA ALA A 40 -2.10 -19.85 7.31
C ALA A 40 -0.89 -19.37 6.46
N HIS A 41 -1.07 -18.32 5.66
CA HIS A 41 0.02 -17.75 4.87
C HIS A 41 1.11 -17.10 5.73
N LEU A 42 0.77 -16.44 6.85
CA LEU A 42 1.75 -15.89 7.78
C LEU A 42 2.51 -16.99 8.51
N GLY A 43 1.81 -18.07 8.91
CA GLY A 43 2.46 -19.24 9.50
C GLY A 43 3.48 -19.89 8.54
N ARG A 44 3.16 -19.97 7.24
CA ARG A 44 4.12 -20.42 6.21
C ARG A 44 5.34 -19.52 6.13
N LEU A 45 5.16 -18.20 6.11
CA LEU A 45 6.27 -17.24 6.07
C LEU A 45 7.20 -17.35 7.29
N GLU A 46 6.64 -17.51 8.50
CA GLU A 46 7.42 -17.77 9.72
C GLU A 46 8.23 -19.05 9.59
N GLN A 47 7.61 -20.14 9.11
CA GLN A 47 8.29 -21.41 8.95
C GLN A 47 9.44 -21.31 7.94
N THR A 48 9.21 -20.65 6.80
CA THR A 48 10.26 -20.38 5.81
C THR A 48 11.41 -19.56 6.40
N ALA A 49 11.13 -18.52 7.18
CA ALA A 49 12.18 -17.72 7.83
C ALA A 49 13.03 -18.55 8.81
N ARG A 50 12.43 -19.47 9.58
CA ARG A 50 13.18 -20.41 10.44
C ARG A 50 14.05 -21.34 9.63
N ASP A 51 13.52 -21.89 8.53
CA ASP A 51 14.25 -22.87 7.72
C ASP A 51 15.43 -22.23 6.99
N LEU A 52 15.27 -20.99 6.51
CA LEU A 52 16.35 -20.19 5.95
C LEU A 52 17.44 -19.90 7.01
N ALA A 53 17.05 -19.49 8.22
CA ALA A 53 17.99 -19.23 9.30
C ALA A 53 18.81 -20.49 9.66
N ARG A 54 18.13 -21.65 9.78
CA ARG A 54 18.79 -22.95 10.05
C ARG A 54 19.75 -23.35 8.93
N ARG A 55 19.35 -23.16 7.67
CA ARG A 55 20.22 -23.43 6.50
C ARG A 55 21.46 -22.55 6.54
N ALA A 56 21.29 -21.26 6.82
CA ALA A 56 22.40 -20.32 6.89
C ALA A 56 23.39 -20.69 8.01
N ILE A 57 22.90 -20.97 9.23
CA ILE A 57 23.74 -21.38 10.36
C ILE A 57 24.53 -22.65 10.06
N ARG A 58 23.92 -23.64 9.37
CA ARG A 58 24.62 -24.87 8.98
C ARG A 58 25.78 -24.63 8.02
N HIS A 59 25.65 -23.63 7.15
CA HIS A 59 26.69 -23.28 6.19
C HIS A 59 27.78 -22.40 6.82
N ASP A 60 27.38 -21.43 7.63
CA ASP A 60 28.27 -20.52 8.35
C ASP A 60 27.59 -20.07 9.66
N PRO A 61 28.07 -20.52 10.83
CA PRO A 61 27.51 -20.12 12.12
C PRO A 61 27.60 -18.62 12.42
N THR A 62 28.53 -17.90 11.78
CA THR A 62 28.76 -16.47 12.00
C THR A 62 27.92 -15.57 11.11
N THR A 63 27.21 -16.15 10.14
CA THR A 63 26.41 -15.44 9.15
C THR A 63 25.33 -14.54 9.77
N GLU A 64 25.12 -13.36 9.19
CA GLU A 64 24.06 -12.44 9.61
C GLU A 64 22.65 -13.02 9.38
N TYR A 65 22.50 -13.93 8.41
CA TYR A 65 21.23 -14.58 8.08
C TYR A 65 20.66 -15.44 9.23
N ARG A 66 21.46 -15.78 10.25
CA ARG A 66 20.97 -16.40 11.49
C ARG A 66 19.90 -15.56 12.19
N LEU A 67 19.93 -14.25 11.99
CA LEU A 67 19.00 -13.29 12.59
C LEU A 67 17.57 -13.43 12.05
N LEU A 68 17.37 -14.04 10.87
CA LEU A 68 16.03 -14.32 10.34
C LEU A 68 15.20 -15.16 11.33
N GLY A 69 15.85 -16.11 12.03
CA GLY A 69 15.20 -16.93 13.05
C GLY A 69 14.87 -16.13 14.31
N LYS A 70 15.76 -15.22 14.74
CA LYS A 70 15.54 -14.34 15.89
C LYS A 70 14.30 -13.46 15.70
N TRP A 71 14.07 -12.99 14.47
CA TRP A 71 12.96 -12.11 14.13
C TRP A 71 11.79 -12.83 13.44
N VAL A 72 11.66 -14.15 13.61
CA VAL A 72 10.62 -14.94 12.93
C VAL A 72 9.21 -14.41 13.22
N HIS A 73 8.93 -13.98 14.44
CA HIS A 73 7.65 -13.42 14.87
C HIS A 73 7.27 -12.16 14.08
N MET A 74 8.27 -11.48 13.51
CA MET A 74 8.15 -10.35 12.60
C MET A 74 8.37 -10.75 11.13
N LEU A 75 8.10 -12.01 10.77
CA LEU A 75 8.32 -12.60 9.45
C LEU A 75 9.79 -12.53 8.98
N GLY A 76 10.75 -12.52 9.92
CA GLY A 76 12.18 -12.41 9.67
C GLY A 76 12.72 -10.97 9.59
N PHE A 77 11.85 -9.96 9.73
CA PHE A 77 12.22 -8.55 9.60
C PHE A 77 12.43 -7.88 10.96
N ARG A 78 13.52 -7.13 11.13
CA ARG A 78 13.82 -6.39 12.38
C ARG A 78 13.04 -5.05 12.45
N GLY A 79 11.72 -5.11 12.40
CA GLY A 79 10.85 -3.91 12.41
C GLY A 79 10.58 -3.27 11.06
N HIS A 80 11.27 -3.68 10.00
CA HIS A 80 11.12 -3.10 8.67
C HIS A 80 11.09 -4.19 7.61
N PHE A 81 9.92 -4.37 6.98
CA PHE A 81 9.72 -5.34 5.88
C PHE A 81 10.45 -4.95 4.57
N SER A 82 10.89 -3.69 4.47
CA SER A 82 11.63 -3.15 3.33
C SER A 82 12.94 -2.51 3.79
N SER A 83 14.01 -2.76 3.04
CA SER A 83 15.29 -2.07 3.21
C SER A 83 15.34 -0.83 2.34
N LYS A 84 15.89 0.27 2.85
CA LYS A 84 16.21 1.46 2.03
C LYS A 84 17.58 1.36 1.35
N SER A 85 18.30 0.25 1.52
CA SER A 85 19.63 0.07 0.91
C SER A 85 19.52 -0.08 -0.60
N ARG A 86 20.27 0.75 -1.34
CA ARG A 86 20.41 0.61 -2.80
C ARG A 86 21.07 -0.71 -3.22
N LYS A 87 21.85 -1.35 -2.33
CA LYS A 87 22.52 -2.64 -2.59
C LYS A 87 21.57 -3.83 -2.48
N TYR A 88 20.55 -3.73 -1.62
CA TYR A 88 19.67 -4.85 -1.26
C TYR A 88 18.20 -4.61 -1.61
N SER A 89 17.88 -3.45 -2.18
CA SER A 89 16.51 -3.09 -2.53
C SER A 89 16.47 -2.18 -3.76
N ILE A 90 15.37 -2.27 -4.50
CA ILE A 90 15.05 -1.38 -5.62
C ILE A 90 14.16 -0.23 -5.13
N THR A 91 14.11 0.86 -5.89
CA THR A 91 13.35 2.04 -5.47
C THR A 91 11.85 1.74 -5.36
N LEU A 92 11.16 2.37 -4.40
CA LEU A 92 9.70 2.25 -4.29
C LEU A 92 8.98 2.75 -5.54
N THR A 93 9.57 3.70 -6.27
CA THR A 93 9.06 4.15 -7.56
C THR A 93 9.04 2.99 -8.56
N ARG A 94 10.15 2.27 -8.72
CA ARG A 94 10.24 1.10 -9.61
C ARG A 94 9.24 0.02 -9.22
N LEU A 95 9.10 -0.27 -7.92
CA LEU A 95 8.10 -1.22 -7.42
C LEU A 95 6.65 -0.79 -7.71
N ARG A 96 6.34 0.51 -7.61
CA ARG A 96 5.01 1.04 -7.93
C ARG A 96 4.72 0.95 -9.43
N SER A 97 5.68 1.30 -10.28
CA SER A 97 5.58 1.16 -11.74
C SER A 97 5.36 -0.31 -12.14
N ALA A 98 6.15 -1.23 -11.60
CA ALA A 98 5.98 -2.67 -11.81
C ALA A 98 4.57 -3.14 -11.39
N ARG A 99 4.07 -2.70 -10.23
CA ARG A 99 2.72 -3.05 -9.78
C ARG A 99 1.62 -2.51 -10.69
N HIS A 100 1.77 -1.29 -11.22
CA HIS A 100 0.80 -0.72 -12.16
C HIS A 100 0.75 -1.52 -13.46
N ARG A 101 1.92 -1.81 -14.06
CA ARG A 101 2.04 -2.64 -15.26
C ARG A 101 1.46 -4.04 -15.05
N TYR A 102 1.73 -4.66 -13.91
CA TYR A 102 1.15 -5.95 -13.53
C TYR A 102 -0.38 -5.90 -13.57
N ARG A 103 -1.01 -4.88 -12.96
CA ARG A 103 -2.47 -4.73 -12.96
C ARG A 103 -3.04 -4.55 -14.37
N GLN A 104 -2.39 -3.76 -15.21
CA GLN A 104 -2.78 -3.59 -16.61
C GLN A 104 -2.68 -4.91 -17.39
N MET A 105 -1.58 -5.65 -17.24
CA MET A 105 -1.37 -6.92 -17.92
C MET A 105 -2.35 -8.00 -17.44
N ILE A 106 -2.61 -8.09 -16.13
CA ILE A 106 -3.59 -9.02 -15.56
C ILE A 106 -4.99 -8.71 -16.07
N SER A 107 -5.36 -7.43 -16.16
CA SER A 107 -6.64 -7.02 -16.74
C SER A 107 -6.78 -7.41 -18.21
N LYS A 108 -5.71 -7.28 -19.01
CA LYS A 108 -5.68 -7.68 -20.42
C LYS A 108 -5.70 -9.20 -20.59
N ALA A 109 -4.93 -9.92 -19.79
CA ALA A 109 -4.85 -11.39 -19.83
C ALA A 109 -6.15 -12.05 -19.38
N GLY A 110 -6.84 -11.48 -18.38
CA GLY A 110 -8.17 -11.91 -17.98
C GLY A 110 -9.21 -11.81 -19.11
N ALA A 111 -9.02 -10.87 -20.05
CA ALA A 111 -9.87 -10.74 -21.24
C ALA A 111 -9.48 -11.69 -22.38
N SER A 112 -8.23 -12.17 -22.43
CA SER A 112 -7.74 -13.04 -23.51
C SER A 112 -7.63 -14.54 -23.15
N ALA A 113 -7.94 -14.92 -21.90
CA ALA A 113 -7.82 -16.28 -21.36
C ALA A 113 -6.41 -16.90 -21.54
N MET A 114 -5.38 -16.08 -21.76
CA MET A 114 -4.01 -16.56 -21.94
C MET A 114 -3.36 -16.88 -20.59
N PRO A 115 -2.72 -18.04 -20.43
CA PRO A 115 -1.91 -18.35 -19.25
C PRO A 115 -0.78 -17.35 -19.08
N ILE A 116 -0.59 -16.87 -17.85
CA ILE A 116 0.49 -15.94 -17.52
C ILE A 116 1.67 -16.73 -16.96
N ASP A 117 2.79 -16.75 -17.69
CA ASP A 117 4.05 -17.20 -17.12
C ASP A 117 4.56 -16.16 -16.12
N VAL A 118 4.56 -16.54 -14.84
CA VAL A 118 4.93 -15.67 -13.72
C VAL A 118 6.41 -15.29 -13.75
N ARG A 119 7.28 -16.16 -14.28
CA ARG A 119 8.73 -15.95 -14.28
C ARG A 119 9.15 -15.00 -15.40
N ASP A 120 8.58 -15.18 -16.59
CA ASP A 120 8.71 -14.23 -17.69
C ASP A 120 8.10 -12.86 -17.31
N LEU A 121 6.94 -12.87 -16.65
CA LEU A 121 6.31 -11.64 -16.17
C LEU A 121 7.19 -10.88 -15.18
N GLU A 122 7.80 -11.57 -14.21
CA GLU A 122 8.73 -10.96 -13.26
C GLU A 122 9.92 -10.32 -13.99
N ALA A 123 10.53 -11.02 -14.95
CA ALA A 123 11.63 -10.49 -15.75
C ALA A 123 11.22 -9.23 -16.53
N ARG A 124 10.05 -9.23 -17.19
CA ARG A 124 9.53 -8.06 -17.91
C ARG A 124 9.19 -6.88 -16.99
N LEU A 125 8.65 -7.15 -15.79
CA LEU A 125 8.29 -6.11 -14.83
C LEU A 125 9.50 -5.48 -14.13
N LEU A 126 10.60 -6.24 -14.02
CA LEU A 126 11.85 -5.81 -13.38
C LEU A 126 12.93 -5.38 -14.37
N ALA A 127 12.74 -5.54 -15.69
CA ALA A 127 13.63 -4.96 -16.69
C ALA A 127 13.79 -3.45 -16.47
N ASP A 128 14.96 -2.90 -16.81
CA ASP A 128 15.14 -1.45 -16.80
C ASP A 128 14.15 -0.83 -17.78
N ASP A 129 13.34 0.08 -17.27
CA ASP A 129 12.39 0.83 -18.07
C ASP A 129 13.22 1.65 -19.07
N ALA A 130 13.17 1.31 -20.36
CA ALA A 130 13.35 2.33 -21.39
C ALA A 130 12.40 3.47 -21.01
N GLU A 131 12.84 4.73 -21.06
CA GLU A 131 12.10 5.91 -20.59
C GLU A 131 10.73 6.04 -21.29
N GLU A 132 9.76 5.25 -20.87
CA GLU A 132 8.44 5.20 -21.45
C GLU A 132 7.63 6.33 -20.82
N THR A 133 7.82 7.51 -21.40
CA THR A 133 7.09 8.71 -21.01
C THR A 133 5.63 8.55 -21.43
N THR A 134 4.80 8.06 -20.52
CA THR A 134 3.35 7.99 -20.74
C THR A 134 2.77 9.40 -20.62
N LEU A 135 2.38 10.00 -21.75
CA LEU A 135 1.63 11.24 -21.78
C LEU A 135 0.20 10.99 -21.30
N VAL A 136 -0.12 11.43 -20.08
CA VAL A 136 -1.49 11.40 -19.54
C VAL A 136 -2.20 12.70 -19.93
N ILE A 137 -3.02 12.66 -20.98
CA ILE A 137 -3.91 13.77 -21.32
C ILE A 137 -5.23 13.56 -20.58
N GLY A 138 -5.38 14.20 -19.41
CA GLY A 138 -6.65 14.30 -18.71
C GLY A 138 -7.22 15.70 -18.88
N SER A 139 -8.13 15.90 -19.84
CA SER A 139 -8.85 17.16 -19.96
C SER A 139 -10.11 17.11 -19.09
N TRP A 140 -10.03 17.76 -17.92
CA TRP A 140 -11.17 17.94 -17.04
C TRP A 140 -11.88 19.23 -17.43
N HIS A 141 -13.12 19.11 -17.89
CA HIS A 141 -13.99 20.24 -18.13
C HIS A 141 -15.04 20.29 -17.03
N TYR A 142 -15.34 21.50 -16.58
CA TYR A 142 -16.39 21.73 -15.61
C TYR A 142 -17.73 21.24 -16.16
N GLN A 143 -18.27 20.18 -15.57
CA GLN A 143 -19.52 19.56 -16.01
C GLN A 143 -20.77 20.23 -15.39
N GLY A 144 -20.58 21.15 -14.44
CA GLY A 144 -21.65 21.86 -13.73
C GLY A 144 -21.60 21.66 -12.21
N THR A 145 -22.42 22.44 -11.51
CA THR A 145 -22.69 22.32 -10.07
C THR A 145 -24.18 22.08 -9.87
N GLY A 146 -24.53 21.08 -9.08
CA GLY A 146 -25.90 20.69 -8.80
C GLY A 146 -26.07 19.18 -8.82
N TRP A 147 -27.29 18.72 -8.55
CA TRP A 147 -27.64 17.31 -8.62
C TRP A 147 -28.03 16.98 -10.06
N THR A 148 -27.36 16.00 -10.66
CA THR A 148 -27.54 15.66 -12.09
C THR A 148 -28.84 14.91 -12.36
N ASN A 149 -29.52 14.44 -11.31
CA ASN A 149 -30.84 13.85 -11.38
C ASN A 149 -31.66 14.15 -10.10
N PRO A 150 -33.01 14.05 -10.15
CA PRO A 150 -33.87 14.29 -9.00
C PRO A 150 -33.65 13.33 -7.82
N GLY A 151 -33.08 12.15 -8.07
CA GLY A 151 -32.77 11.16 -7.03
C GLY A 151 -31.61 11.60 -6.14
N ASP A 152 -30.55 12.14 -6.74
CA ASP A 152 -29.39 12.69 -6.03
C ASP A 152 -29.79 13.94 -5.22
N GLU A 153 -30.70 14.76 -5.76
CA GLU A 153 -31.29 15.90 -5.04
C GLU A 153 -32.09 15.43 -3.82
N ALA A 154 -32.93 14.41 -3.98
CA ALA A 154 -33.71 13.84 -2.89
C ALA A 154 -32.80 13.24 -1.80
N LEU A 155 -31.75 12.51 -2.19
CA LEU A 155 -30.76 11.94 -1.26
C LEU A 155 -30.00 13.01 -0.50
N ALA A 156 -29.53 14.05 -1.19
CA ALA A 156 -28.82 15.17 -0.57
C ALA A 156 -29.71 15.94 0.42
N THR A 157 -30.97 16.18 0.03
CA THR A 157 -31.96 16.85 0.89
C THR A 157 -32.26 16.01 2.14
N ALA A 158 -32.45 14.70 1.97
CA ALA A 158 -32.68 13.77 3.08
C ALA A 158 -31.47 13.68 4.02
N ALA A 159 -30.25 13.67 3.47
CA ALA A 159 -29.02 13.68 4.25
C ALA A 159 -28.88 14.97 5.06
N ALA A 160 -29.18 16.13 4.45
CA ALA A 160 -29.18 17.42 5.13
C ALA A 160 -30.24 17.50 6.24
N ALA A 161 -31.42 16.94 6.02
CA ALA A 161 -32.47 16.85 7.04
C ALA A 161 -32.01 16.01 8.24
N ARG A 162 -31.48 14.80 8.00
CA ARG A 162 -30.94 13.94 9.06
C ARG A 162 -29.78 14.57 9.81
N ALA A 163 -28.91 15.32 9.12
CA ALA A 163 -27.81 16.02 9.77
C ALA A 163 -28.31 17.10 10.76
N ARG A 164 -29.37 17.83 10.40
CA ARG A 164 -30.02 18.81 11.30
C ARG A 164 -30.69 18.11 12.48
N GLU A 165 -31.43 17.04 12.24
CA GLU A 165 -32.05 16.23 13.30
C GLU A 165 -31.02 15.69 14.29
N TYR A 166 -29.90 15.16 13.77
CA TYR A 166 -28.79 14.68 14.60
C TYR A 166 -28.13 15.81 15.40
N ALA A 167 -27.95 16.98 14.81
CA ALA A 167 -27.40 18.15 15.51
C ALA A 167 -28.31 18.61 16.66
N VAL A 168 -29.63 18.64 16.44
CA VAL A 168 -30.63 18.95 17.47
C VAL A 168 -30.65 17.88 18.57
N TRP A 169 -30.67 16.60 18.22
CA TRP A 169 -30.57 15.50 19.18
C TRP A 169 -29.29 15.58 20.02
N LYS A 170 -28.16 15.86 19.38
CA LYS A 170 -26.87 15.98 20.05
C LYS A 170 -26.85 17.17 21.02
N ALA A 171 -27.44 18.30 20.65
CA ALA A 171 -27.58 19.46 21.53
C ALA A 171 -28.46 19.17 22.75
N ASN A 172 -29.58 18.45 22.56
CA ASN A 172 -30.50 18.10 23.63
C ASN A 172 -29.98 17.02 24.59
N LYS A 173 -28.95 16.26 24.21
CA LYS A 173 -28.35 15.20 25.03
C LYS A 173 -27.16 15.69 25.89
N ILE A 174 -26.72 16.94 25.68
CA ILE A 174 -25.59 17.56 26.39
C ILE A 174 -26.08 18.52 27.50
N ASN A 175 -27.37 18.87 27.51
CA ASN A 175 -28.08 19.41 28.68
C ASN A 175 -28.68 18.27 29.52
#